data_AF-A0A9E4R366-F1
#
_entry.id   AF-A0A9E4R366-F1
#
_cell.length_a   1.000
_cell.length_b   1.000
_cell.length_c   1.000
_cell.angle_alpha   90.00
_cell.angle_beta   90.00
_cell.angle_gamma   90.00
#
_symmetry.space_group_name_H-M   'P 1'
#
loop_
_entity.id
_entity.type
_entity.pdbx_description
1 polymer ?
#
loop_
_entity_poly.entity_id
_entity_poly.type
_entity_poly.pdbx_seq_one_letter_code
_entity_poly.pdbx_strand_id
1 'polypeptide(L)'
;DIVFTHDPTGGYGHPDHIIVYERTTAVVESMQEKGTGKRPHLYFVCFPRSNFRKLWQEMIDAGITPPFAADAIDKIGSPDGYVTTVKDVSAYVDVKQESVRCHKTQLDPNGPFGQLAPDIMTKWMSTEYFYLKRPGDDDAQEDILVDLI
;
A
#
# COMPACT_ATOMS: atom_id res chain seq x y z
N ASP A 1 3.14 -3.72 -19.24
CA ASP A 1 3.80 -2.39 -19.08
C ASP A 1 4.02 -1.98 -17.62
N ILE A 2 3.14 -2.36 -16.70
CA ILE A 2 3.25 -2.04 -15.26
C ILE A 2 3.09 -3.31 -14.42
N VAL A 3 3.85 -3.41 -13.34
CA VAL A 3 3.69 -4.41 -12.28
C VAL A 3 3.57 -3.67 -10.95
N PHE A 4 2.62 -4.08 -10.12
CA PHE A 4 2.50 -3.63 -8.73
C PHE A 4 2.90 -4.75 -7.78
N THR A 5 3.62 -4.43 -6.72
CA THR A 5 3.95 -5.38 -5.64
C THR A 5 4.01 -4.67 -4.29
N HIS A 6 4.23 -5.42 -3.22
CA HIS A 6 4.41 -4.85 -1.88
C HIS A 6 5.70 -4.05 -1.80
N ASP A 7 5.74 -3.07 -0.92
CA ASP A 7 6.97 -2.38 -0.57
C ASP A 7 7.88 -3.26 0.35
N PRO A 8 9.19 -2.95 0.51
CA PRO A 8 10.14 -3.73 1.31
C PRO A 8 9.77 -3.89 2.79
N THR A 9 8.89 -3.04 3.33
CA THR A 9 8.36 -3.17 4.69
C THR A 9 7.27 -4.25 4.79
N GLY A 10 6.74 -4.74 3.67
CA GLY A 10 5.59 -5.63 3.62
C GLY A 10 4.29 -4.96 4.09
N GLY A 11 4.23 -3.63 4.07
CA GLY A 11 3.15 -2.82 4.65
C GLY A 11 3.23 -2.83 6.18
N TYR A 12 2.75 -3.90 6.81
CA TYR A 12 2.76 -4.09 8.27
C TYR A 12 3.78 -5.13 8.76
N GLY A 13 4.74 -5.51 7.91
CA GLY A 13 5.80 -6.45 8.28
C GLY A 13 5.44 -7.93 8.09
N HIS A 14 4.38 -8.26 7.35
CA HIS A 14 4.03 -9.66 7.11
C HIS A 14 5.14 -10.35 6.30
N PRO A 15 5.70 -11.50 6.77
CA PRO A 15 6.80 -12.17 6.09
C PRO A 15 6.47 -12.51 4.62
N ASP A 16 5.25 -12.96 4.34
CA ASP A 16 4.87 -13.29 2.96
C ASP A 16 4.85 -12.06 2.05
N HIS A 17 4.46 -10.89 2.54
CA HIS A 17 4.49 -9.67 1.73
C HIS A 17 5.94 -9.28 1.38
N ILE A 18 6.87 -9.44 2.34
CA ILE A 18 8.29 -9.20 2.13
C ILE A 18 8.85 -10.17 1.08
N ILE A 19 8.51 -11.46 1.17
CA ILE A 19 8.95 -12.46 0.18
C ILE A 19 8.37 -12.16 -1.21
N VAL A 20 7.10 -11.76 -1.31
CA VAL A 20 6.49 -11.37 -2.59
C VAL A 20 7.20 -10.15 -3.18
N TYR A 21 7.50 -9.13 -2.37
CA TYR A 21 8.32 -7.99 -2.77
C TYR A 21 9.68 -8.45 -3.35
N GLU A 22 10.43 -9.25 -2.59
CA GLU A 22 11.77 -9.71 -2.98
C GLU A 22 11.76 -10.49 -4.29
N ARG A 23 10.82 -11.45 -4.42
CA ARG A 23 10.72 -12.31 -5.60
C ARG A 23 10.24 -11.55 -6.83
N THR A 24 9.27 -10.66 -6.67
CA THR A 24 8.77 -9.85 -7.79
C THR A 24 9.86 -8.92 -8.30
N THR A 25 10.56 -8.23 -7.39
CA THR A 25 11.63 -7.28 -7.71
C THR A 25 12.77 -7.99 -8.45
N ALA A 26 13.26 -9.11 -7.91
CA ALA A 26 14.34 -9.88 -8.53
C ALA A 26 14.00 -10.36 -9.95
N VAL A 27 12.75 -10.79 -10.19
CA VAL A 27 12.33 -11.20 -11.53
C VAL A 27 12.34 -10.02 -12.49
N VAL A 28 11.74 -8.89 -12.11
CA VAL A 28 11.65 -7.69 -12.97
C VAL A 28 13.03 -7.11 -13.26
N GLU A 29 13.92 -7.05 -12.26
CA GLU A 29 15.29 -6.57 -12.44
C GLU A 29 16.09 -7.49 -13.37
N SER A 30 15.93 -8.81 -13.26
CA SER A 30 16.63 -9.76 -14.14
C SER A 30 16.25 -9.64 -15.63
N MET A 31 15.10 -9.03 -15.94
CA MET A 31 14.68 -8.78 -17.34
C MET A 31 15.54 -7.69 -18.00
N GLN A 32 16.01 -6.71 -17.21
CA GLN A 32 16.92 -5.67 -17.69
C GLN A 32 18.31 -6.26 -17.98
N GLU A 33 18.84 -7.06 -17.04
CA GLU A 33 20.18 -7.63 -17.12
C GLU A 33 20.37 -8.59 -18.29
N LYS A 34 19.34 -9.36 -18.62
CA LYS A 34 19.40 -10.38 -19.69
C LYS A 34 19.25 -9.81 -21.10
N GLY A 35 19.02 -8.50 -21.24
CA GLY A 35 18.79 -7.87 -22.55
C GLY A 35 17.55 -8.40 -23.28
N THR A 36 16.61 -9.04 -22.56
CA THR A 36 15.45 -9.72 -23.16
C THR A 36 14.32 -8.78 -23.55
N GLY A 37 14.45 -7.48 -23.31
CA GLY A 37 13.48 -6.44 -23.67
C GLY A 37 13.34 -5.36 -22.60
N LYS A 38 12.44 -4.40 -22.83
CA LYS A 38 12.10 -3.35 -21.87
C LYS A 38 11.39 -3.98 -20.66
N ARG A 39 11.97 -3.87 -19.46
CA ARG A 39 11.29 -4.29 -18.22
C ARG A 39 10.02 -3.44 -17.96
N PRO A 40 8.98 -4.00 -17.31
CA PRO A 40 7.83 -3.20 -16.89
C PRO A 40 8.24 -2.15 -15.85
N HIS A 41 7.43 -1.08 -15.73
CA HIS A 41 7.52 -0.19 -14.57
C HIS A 41 7.08 -0.96 -13.33
N LEU A 42 7.91 -0.97 -12.29
CA LEU A 42 7.64 -1.68 -11.05
C LEU A 42 7.26 -0.68 -9.97
N TYR A 43 5.97 -0.62 -9.63
CA TYR A 43 5.50 0.21 -8.54
C TYR A 43 5.30 -0.61 -7.26
N PHE A 44 5.66 -0.01 -6.15
CA PHE A 44 5.43 -0.54 -4.83
C PHE A 44 4.18 0.12 -4.24
N VAL A 45 3.18 -0.70 -3.94
CA VAL A 45 2.01 -0.26 -3.15
C VAL A 45 2.51 0.05 -1.75
N CYS A 46 2.29 1.28 -1.31
CA CYS A 46 2.83 1.78 -0.06
C CYS A 46 1.74 2.34 0.84
N PHE A 47 2.01 2.33 2.14
CA PHE A 47 1.14 2.91 3.13
C PHE A 47 1.97 3.90 3.95
N PRO A 48 1.83 5.22 3.70
CA PRO A 48 2.64 6.22 4.37
C PRO A 48 2.48 6.14 5.89
N ARG A 49 3.59 6.19 6.62
CA ARG A 49 3.60 6.15 8.10
C ARG A 49 2.68 7.21 8.71
N SER A 50 2.65 8.42 8.16
CA SER A 50 1.75 9.46 8.66
C SER A 50 0.27 9.07 8.55
N ASN A 51 -0.12 8.37 7.48
CA ASN A 51 -1.49 7.92 7.27
C ASN A 51 -1.89 6.79 8.22
N PHE A 52 -0.98 5.82 8.46
CA PHE A 52 -1.22 4.79 9.47
C PHE A 52 -1.41 5.40 10.86
N ARG A 53 -0.54 6.34 11.25
CA ARG A 53 -0.66 7.05 12.54
C ARG A 53 -1.99 7.77 12.66
N LYS A 54 -2.42 8.45 11.59
CA LYS A 54 -3.70 9.15 11.57
C LYS A 54 -4.88 8.21 11.78
N LEU A 55 -4.93 7.10 11.02
CA LEU A 55 -6.00 6.10 11.17
C LEU A 55 -6.03 5.50 12.58
N TRP A 56 -4.86 5.22 13.16
CA TRP A 56 -4.77 4.69 14.53
C TRP A 56 -5.27 5.69 15.56
N GLN A 57 -4.92 6.97 15.41
CA GLN A 57 -5.42 8.02 16.29
C GLN A 57 -6.94 8.13 16.17
N GLU A 58 -7.49 8.07 14.96
CA GLU A 58 -8.95 8.08 14.73
C GLU A 58 -9.64 6.87 15.38
N MET A 59 -9.03 5.69 15.37
CA MET A 59 -9.52 4.52 16.11
C MET A 59 -9.49 4.73 17.63
N ILE A 60 -8.37 5.20 18.17
CA ILE A 60 -8.18 5.44 19.62
C ILE A 60 -9.19 6.48 20.12
N ASP A 61 -9.36 7.58 19.40
CA ASP A 61 -10.30 8.65 19.73
C ASP A 61 -11.76 8.15 19.73
N ALA A 62 -12.05 7.14 18.90
CA ALA A 62 -13.34 6.45 18.87
C ALA A 62 -13.49 5.34 19.93
N GLY A 63 -12.48 5.14 20.80
CA GLY A 63 -12.47 4.07 21.80
C GLY A 63 -12.22 2.67 21.23
N ILE A 64 -11.71 2.57 20.00
CA ILE A 64 -11.42 1.33 19.30
C ILE A 64 -9.94 1.01 19.47
N THR A 65 -9.62 -0.20 19.96
CA THR A 65 -8.23 -0.68 20.00
C THR A 65 -7.76 -1.02 18.58
N PRO A 66 -6.70 -0.38 18.05
CA PRO A 66 -6.23 -0.65 16.70
C PRO A 66 -5.72 -2.09 16.50
N PRO A 67 -5.91 -2.69 15.32
CA PRO A 67 -5.49 -4.06 15.03
C PRO A 67 -4.01 -4.12 14.61
N PHE A 68 -3.27 -5.14 15.08
CA PHE A 68 -1.86 -5.38 14.77
C PHE A 68 -0.88 -4.29 15.28
N ALA A 69 0.26 -4.74 15.82
CA ALA A 69 1.48 -3.95 16.04
C ALA A 69 1.27 -2.53 16.64
N ALA A 70 0.35 -2.39 17.60
CA ALA A 70 0.07 -1.13 18.30
C ALA A 70 1.30 -0.55 19.01
N ASP A 71 2.27 -1.40 19.33
CA ASP A 71 3.57 -1.09 19.93
C ASP A 71 4.65 -0.68 18.92
N ALA A 72 4.39 -0.81 17.62
CA ALA A 72 5.36 -0.55 16.56
C ALA A 72 4.85 0.44 15.49
N ILE A 73 3.94 1.35 15.86
CA ILE A 73 3.31 2.32 14.95
C ILE A 73 4.32 3.15 14.14
N ASP A 74 5.50 3.41 14.70
CA ASP A 74 6.57 4.17 14.04
C ASP A 74 7.39 3.36 13.02
N LYS A 75 7.21 2.04 13.02
CA LYS A 75 7.94 1.10 12.17
C LYS A 75 7.06 0.50 11.06
N ILE A 76 5.74 0.59 11.20
CA ILE A 76 4.76 0.11 10.23
C ILE A 76 4.59 1.11 9.11
N GLY A 77 4.45 0.62 7.89
CA GLY A 77 4.27 1.46 6.71
C GLY A 77 5.56 2.03 6.18
N SER A 78 5.44 2.55 4.97
CA SER A 78 6.54 3.08 4.19
C SER A 78 6.88 4.51 4.65
N PRO A 79 8.16 4.91 4.60
CA PRO A 79 8.54 6.31 4.84
C PRO A 79 7.77 7.26 3.91
N ASP A 80 7.24 8.35 4.45
CA ASP A 80 6.41 9.29 3.68
C ASP A 80 7.15 9.88 2.48
N GLY A 81 8.46 10.15 2.62
CA GLY A 81 9.30 10.66 1.54
C GLY A 81 9.59 9.67 0.40
N TYR A 82 9.12 8.43 0.48
CA TYR A 82 9.23 7.47 -0.63
C TYR A 82 8.09 7.62 -1.62
N VAL A 83 6.94 8.17 -1.22
CA VAL A 83 5.77 8.29 -2.09
C VAL A 83 6.11 9.16 -3.30
N THR A 84 6.04 8.59 -4.49
CA THR A 84 6.18 9.35 -5.75
C THR A 84 4.84 9.63 -6.40
N THR A 85 3.85 8.78 -6.16
CA THR A 85 2.52 8.90 -6.77
C THR A 85 1.41 8.69 -5.75
N VAL A 86 0.41 9.58 -5.81
CA VAL A 86 -0.82 9.51 -5.01
C VAL A 86 -2.01 9.51 -5.96
N LYS A 87 -2.92 8.55 -5.81
CA LYS A 87 -4.13 8.42 -6.63
C LYS A 87 -5.38 8.60 -5.81
N ASP A 88 -6.20 9.56 -6.21
CA ASP A 88 -7.59 9.65 -5.78
C ASP A 88 -8.39 8.58 -6.52
N VAL A 89 -8.89 7.60 -5.76
CA VAL A 89 -9.72 6.50 -6.23
C VAL A 89 -11.11 6.57 -5.61
N SER A 90 -11.53 7.72 -5.08
CA SER A 90 -12.82 7.94 -4.43
C SER A 90 -14.01 7.47 -5.28
N ALA A 91 -13.95 7.66 -6.60
CA ALA A 91 -14.96 7.19 -7.55
C ALA A 91 -15.17 5.66 -7.56
N TYR A 92 -14.21 4.90 -7.04
CA TYR A 92 -14.21 3.42 -7.02
C TYR A 92 -14.30 2.82 -5.61
N VAL A 93 -14.47 3.64 -4.57
CA VAL A 93 -14.47 3.15 -3.18
C VAL A 93 -15.60 2.17 -2.91
N ASP A 94 -16.77 2.38 -3.47
CA ASP A 94 -17.90 1.45 -3.30
C ASP A 94 -17.59 0.06 -3.88
N VAL A 95 -16.92 0.01 -5.03
CA VAL A 95 -16.46 -1.24 -5.66
C VAL A 95 -15.40 -1.92 -4.79
N LYS A 96 -14.45 -1.14 -4.25
CA LYS A 96 -13.41 -1.64 -3.35
C LYS A 96 -14.01 -2.21 -2.06
N GLN A 97 -14.96 -1.50 -1.44
CA GLN A 97 -15.67 -1.98 -0.25
C GLN A 97 -16.47 -3.26 -0.54
N GLU A 98 -17.14 -3.34 -1.69
CA GLU A 98 -17.86 -4.56 -2.08
C GLU A 98 -16.90 -5.75 -2.29
N SER A 99 -15.78 -5.52 -2.97
CA SER A 99 -14.73 -6.54 -3.12
C SER A 99 -14.24 -7.04 -1.77
N VAL A 100 -13.99 -6.12 -0.83
CA VAL A 100 -13.55 -6.45 0.54
C VAL A 100 -14.62 -7.28 1.28
N ARG A 101 -15.91 -6.94 1.14
CA ARG A 101 -17.03 -7.69 1.73
C ARG A 101 -17.14 -9.14 1.26
N CYS A 102 -16.62 -9.47 0.07
CA CYS A 102 -16.58 -10.85 -0.43
C CYS A 102 -15.63 -11.76 0.39
N HIS A 103 -14.62 -11.20 1.07
CA HIS A 103 -13.64 -11.96 1.86
C HIS A 103 -14.12 -12.26 3.29
N LYS A 104 -15.32 -12.86 3.42
CA LYS A 104 -16.02 -13.07 4.71
C LYS A 104 -15.24 -13.82 5.79
N THR A 105 -14.30 -14.68 5.40
CA THR A 105 -13.48 -15.46 6.34
C THR A 105 -12.26 -14.70 6.85
N GLN A 106 -11.92 -13.57 6.23
CA GLN A 106 -10.72 -12.78 6.52
C GLN A 106 -11.02 -11.57 7.41
N LEU A 107 -12.26 -11.09 7.41
CA LEU A 107 -12.65 -9.86 8.10
C LEU A 107 -13.78 -10.16 9.09
N ASP A 108 -13.51 -9.91 10.36
CA ASP A 108 -14.56 -9.85 11.38
C ASP A 108 -15.32 -8.52 11.23
N PRO A 109 -16.64 -8.54 10.96
CA PRO A 109 -17.46 -7.32 10.90
C PRO A 109 -17.47 -6.55 12.22
N ASN A 110 -17.17 -7.20 13.35
CA ASN A 110 -17.04 -6.57 14.66
C ASN A 110 -15.59 -6.25 15.03
N GLY A 111 -14.63 -6.50 14.12
CA GLY A 111 -13.23 -6.14 14.31
C GLY A 111 -13.01 -4.62 14.26
N PRO A 112 -11.80 -4.14 14.58
CA PRO A 112 -11.52 -2.70 14.68
C PRO A 112 -11.87 -1.88 13.44
N PHE A 113 -11.63 -2.42 12.24
CA PHE A 113 -11.99 -1.76 11.00
C PHE A 113 -13.51 -1.72 10.74
N GLY A 114 -14.26 -2.71 11.22
CA GLY A 114 -15.72 -2.74 11.10
C GLY A 114 -16.44 -1.83 12.10
N GLN A 115 -15.77 -1.50 13.21
CA GLN A 115 -16.26 -0.56 14.22
C GLN A 115 -16.03 0.92 13.85
N LEU A 116 -15.13 1.21 12.91
CA LEU A 116 -14.89 2.58 12.45
C LEU A 116 -16.12 3.17 11.76
N ALA A 117 -16.31 4.48 11.93
CA ALA A 117 -17.39 5.19 11.25
C ALA A 117 -17.23 5.04 9.71
N PRO A 118 -18.33 4.81 8.96
CA PRO A 118 -18.25 4.53 7.52
C PRO A 118 -17.58 5.63 6.71
N ASP A 119 -17.72 6.89 7.11
CA ASP A 119 -17.09 8.05 6.47
C ASP A 119 -15.57 8.06 6.63
N ILE A 120 -15.06 7.67 7.80
CA ILE A 120 -13.62 7.50 8.06
C ILE A 120 -13.04 6.42 7.14
N MET A 121 -13.68 5.24 7.10
CA MET A 121 -13.23 4.13 6.26
C MET A 121 -13.29 4.48 4.77
N THR A 122 -14.38 5.12 4.32
CA THR A 122 -14.56 5.58 2.94
C THR A 122 -13.44 6.53 2.54
N LYS A 123 -13.15 7.53 3.40
CA LYS A 123 -12.07 8.50 3.17
C LYS A 123 -10.71 7.81 3.10
N TRP A 124 -10.42 6.89 4.03
CA TRP A 124 -9.15 6.17 4.04
C TRP A 124 -8.97 5.29 2.79
N MET A 125 -10.04 4.64 2.32
CA MET A 125 -10.01 3.79 1.13
C MET A 125 -10.01 4.58 -0.20
N SER A 126 -10.28 5.89 -0.16
CA SER A 126 -10.35 6.78 -1.32
C SER A 126 -9.01 7.18 -1.90
N THR A 127 -7.89 6.88 -1.23
CA THR A 127 -6.57 7.28 -1.71
C THR A 127 -5.60 6.12 -1.66
N GLU A 128 -4.88 5.93 -2.76
CA GLU A 128 -3.84 4.91 -2.90
C GLU A 128 -2.48 5.56 -3.17
N TYR A 129 -1.44 4.97 -2.60
CA TYR A 129 -0.09 5.53 -2.59
C TYR A 129 0.87 4.52 -3.21
N PHE A 130 1.74 5.03 -4.07
CA PHE A 130 2.69 4.23 -4.81
C PHE A 130 4.05 4.91 -4.83
N TYR A 131 5.07 4.09 -5.06
CA TYR A 131 6.34 4.61 -5.50
C TYR A 131 7.05 3.70 -6.50
N LEU A 132 7.71 4.31 -7.47
CA LEU A 132 8.41 3.60 -8.55
C LEU A 132 9.81 3.11 -8.13
N LYS A 133 10.50 3.88 -7.27
CA LYS A 133 11.81 3.54 -6.71
C LYS A 133 12.12 4.33 -5.45
N ARG A 134 13.08 3.85 -4.65
CA ARG A 134 13.52 4.53 -3.43
C ARG A 134 14.41 5.74 -3.81
N PRO A 135 14.44 6.80 -3.00
CA PRO A 135 15.42 7.87 -3.16
C PRO A 135 16.86 7.32 -3.16
N GLY A 136 17.63 7.64 -4.19
CA GLY A 136 19.04 7.23 -4.34
C GLY A 136 19.33 6.16 -5.40
N ASP A 137 18.31 5.72 -6.14
CA ASP A 137 18.51 4.80 -7.25
C ASP A 137 18.80 5.53 -8.59
N ASP A 138 19.87 5.14 -9.28
CA ASP A 138 20.42 5.83 -10.47
C ASP A 138 19.61 5.65 -11.78
N ASP A 139 18.67 4.71 -11.80
CA ASP A 139 17.98 4.25 -13.01
C ASP A 139 16.47 4.26 -12.80
N ALA A 140 15.90 5.46 -12.77
CA ALA A 140 14.46 5.66 -12.63
C ALA A 140 13.84 5.80 -14.02
N GLN A 141 13.02 4.81 -14.39
CA GLN A 141 12.03 5.02 -15.43
C GLN A 141 11.17 6.24 -15.04
N GLU A 142 10.66 6.97 -16.02
CA GLU A 142 9.69 8.04 -15.77
C GLU A 142 8.49 7.48 -15.00
N ASP A 143 8.01 8.22 -13.99
CA ASP A 143 6.80 7.84 -13.24
C ASP A 143 5.58 8.10 -14.10
N ILE A 144 5.28 7.14 -14.98
CA ILE A 144 4.11 7.19 -15.85
C ILE A 144 2.78 7.05 -15.09
N LEU A 145 2.80 6.63 -13.82
CA LEU A 145 1.58 6.43 -13.06
C LEU A 145 0.95 7.77 -12.73
N VAL A 146 1.72 8.86 -12.56
CA VAL A 146 1.16 10.20 -12.28
C VAL A 146 0.11 10.62 -13.31
N ASP A 147 0.35 10.33 -14.59
CA ASP A 147 -0.48 10.78 -15.71
C ASP A 147 -1.54 9.75 -16.17
N LEU A 148 -1.46 8.51 -15.69
CA LEU A 148 -2.45 7.48 -16.00
C LEU A 148 -3.77 7.75 -15.24
N ILE A 149 -4.88 7.73 -15.97
CA ILE A 149 -6.25 7.90 -15.47
C ILE A 149 -6.80 6.57 -14.97
#